data_AF-L0PDJ0-F1
#
_entry.id   AF-L0PDJ0-F1
#
_cell.length_a   1.000
_cell.length_b   1.000
_cell.length_c   1.000
_cell.angle_alpha   90.00
_cell.angle_beta   90.00
_cell.angle_gamma   90.00
#
_symmetry.space_group_name_H-M   'P 1'
#
loop_
_entity.id
_entity.type
_entity.pdbx_description
1 polymer ?
#
loop_
_entity_poly.entity_id
_entity_poly.type
_entity_poly.pdbx_seq_one_letter_code
_entity_poly.pdbx_strand_id
1 'polypeptide(L)'
;MNSYQFDKNLRCGVDNCVSTQYYVDAGLTYCINGHLIEVKLGIVEIDNTNDLTRSQQSRRRKITSSGQHKKKSRVLYGNEGKIIFLRSFQQILRTQSWYLIHTHGITNELEHAVRNIWKHYLILLLSNKLFYKNAKNINKYQNKSIIGNPNNIIPYKTKKLPKLIDTIGICYLGLLNIRSSITISDLCNLMKSGKIPYMKALFIIPTQVRKSMEPQYQIALSPTIFPSYEKVLNVTYSIVSAFYDSYKIIFPPLNVYPILVSYIQNLCLPLELILPTLKLAYQLNITFTNKPLKEPNSNVMPETIMTWKI
;
A
#
# COMPACT_ATOMS: atom_id res chain seq x y z
N MET A 1 -14.26 7.06 20.45
CA MET A 1 -15.53 7.78 20.25
C MET A 1 -15.63 8.10 18.77
N ASN A 2 -16.58 7.49 18.06
CA ASN A 2 -16.74 7.73 16.63
C ASN A 2 -17.41 9.09 16.44
N SER A 3 -16.79 9.98 15.67
CA SER A 3 -17.39 11.27 15.33
C SER A 3 -18.48 11.05 14.29
N TYR A 4 -19.73 11.31 14.65
CA TYR A 4 -20.88 11.21 13.75
C TYR A 4 -21.07 12.53 13.01
N GLN A 5 -21.22 12.45 11.68
CA GLN A 5 -21.52 13.59 10.83
C GLN A 5 -22.91 13.40 10.20
N PHE A 6 -23.74 14.45 10.28
CA PHE A 6 -25.14 14.41 9.86
C PHE A 6 -25.30 15.18 8.55
N ASP A 7 -25.60 14.48 7.46
CA ASP A 7 -25.91 15.11 6.16
C ASP A 7 -27.36 14.80 5.77
N LYS A 8 -28.26 15.77 5.99
CA LYS A 8 -29.70 15.62 5.69
C LYS A 8 -30.01 15.32 4.21
N ASN A 9 -29.06 15.59 3.30
CA ASN A 9 -29.27 15.53 1.86
C ASN A 9 -28.70 14.27 1.19
N LEU A 10 -27.92 13.46 1.90
CA LEU A 10 -27.31 12.24 1.35
C LEU A 10 -27.98 11.02 2.00
N ARG A 11 -28.56 10.14 1.19
CA ARG A 11 -29.08 8.84 1.63
C ARG A 11 -28.10 7.74 1.23
N CYS A 12 -27.98 6.70 2.06
CA CYS A 12 -27.17 5.53 1.72
C CYS A 12 -27.66 4.91 0.40
N GLY A 13 -26.77 4.79 -0.59
CA GLY A 13 -27.10 4.30 -1.94
C GLY A 13 -27.18 2.77 -2.08
N VAL A 14 -27.34 2.04 -0.98
CA VAL A 14 -27.51 0.58 -0.94
C VAL A 14 -29.00 0.27 -0.87
N ASP A 15 -29.45 -0.73 -1.64
CA ASP A 15 -30.85 -1.11 -1.73
C ASP A 15 -31.47 -1.29 -0.33
N ASN A 16 -32.61 -0.64 -0.11
CA ASN A 16 -33.38 -0.67 1.14
C ASN A 16 -32.73 0.00 2.38
N CYS A 17 -31.69 0.84 2.20
CA CYS A 17 -31.10 1.59 3.32
C CYS A 17 -31.55 3.07 3.33
N VAL A 18 -32.20 3.51 4.42
CA VAL A 18 -32.76 4.88 4.57
C VAL A 18 -31.87 5.81 5.41
N SER A 19 -30.68 5.35 5.81
CA SER A 19 -29.81 6.11 6.70
C SER A 19 -29.25 7.38 6.04
N THR A 20 -29.22 8.46 6.82
CA THR A 20 -28.65 9.78 6.49
C THR A 20 -27.54 10.20 7.46
N GLN A 21 -27.17 9.29 8.36
CA GLN A 21 -26.16 9.47 9.38
C GLN A 21 -24.93 8.65 9.02
N TYR A 22 -23.76 9.29 9.09
CA TYR A 22 -22.50 8.70 8.70
C TYR A 22 -21.47 8.81 9.81
N TYR A 23 -20.60 7.81 9.89
CA TYR A 23 -19.43 7.85 10.75
C TYR A 23 -18.20 7.44 9.94
N VAL A 24 -17.05 7.99 10.31
CA VAL A 24 -15.77 7.62 9.72
C VAL A 24 -15.09 6.63 10.65
N ASP A 25 -14.74 5.47 10.12
CA ASP A 25 -13.93 4.48 10.83
C ASP A 25 -12.77 4.02 9.95
N ALA A 26 -11.56 4.04 10.51
CA ALA A 26 -10.31 3.71 9.82
C ALA A 26 -10.12 4.37 8.43
N GLY A 27 -10.68 5.56 8.23
CA GLY A 27 -10.61 6.32 6.97
C GLY A 27 -11.61 5.88 5.89
N LEU A 28 -12.55 5.02 6.21
CA LEU A 28 -13.70 4.70 5.35
C LEU A 28 -14.95 5.35 5.96
N THR A 29 -15.88 5.76 5.10
CA THR A 29 -17.15 6.36 5.56
C THR A 29 -18.22 5.30 5.51
N TYR A 30 -18.85 5.06 6.66
CA TYR A 30 -19.93 4.10 6.82
C TYR A 30 -21.22 4.85 7.14
N CYS A 31 -22.35 4.36 6.64
CA CYS A 31 -23.64 4.76 7.20
C CYS A 31 -23.83 4.09 8.57
N ILE A 32 -24.72 4.63 9.40
CA ILE A 32 -24.96 4.09 10.75
C ILE A 32 -25.41 2.60 10.76
N ASN A 33 -25.99 2.12 9.67
CA ASN A 33 -26.36 0.71 9.48
C ASN A 33 -25.18 -0.16 8.98
N GLY A 34 -23.94 0.37 8.92
CA GLY A 34 -22.72 -0.38 8.58
C GLY A 34 -22.37 -0.49 7.10
N HIS A 35 -23.16 0.10 6.20
CA HIS A 35 -22.85 0.09 4.76
C HIS A 35 -21.68 1.01 4.42
N LEU A 36 -20.71 0.50 3.67
CA LEU A 36 -19.58 1.27 3.16
C LEU A 36 -20.02 2.13 1.98
N ILE A 37 -19.77 3.44 2.08
CA ILE A 37 -20.08 4.38 1.02
C ILE A 37 -18.82 4.58 0.21
N GLU A 38 -18.74 3.86 -0.90
CA GLU A 38 -17.74 4.17 -1.91
C GLU A 38 -18.10 5.54 -2.47
N VAL A 39 -17.20 6.51 -2.28
CA VAL A 39 -17.29 7.81 -2.95
C VAL A 39 -17.18 7.56 -4.45
N LYS A 40 -18.31 7.27 -5.07
CA LYS A 40 -18.46 7.04 -6.50
C LYS A 40 -18.30 8.40 -7.18
N LEU A 41 -17.05 8.82 -7.36
CA LEU A 41 -16.64 10.02 -8.12
C LEU A 41 -17.53 11.26 -7.84
N GLY A 42 -17.54 11.70 -6.59
CA GLY A 42 -18.16 12.96 -6.18
C GLY A 42 -17.30 13.59 -5.11
N ILE A 43 -16.34 14.41 -5.52
CA ILE A 43 -15.61 15.28 -4.60
C ILE A 43 -16.64 16.26 -4.02
N VAL A 44 -17.09 16.03 -2.80
CA VAL A 44 -17.56 17.12 -1.95
C VAL A 44 -16.36 17.52 -1.10
N GLU A 45 -15.54 18.42 -1.66
CA GLU A 45 -14.66 19.26 -0.84
C GLU A 45 -15.61 20.14 -0.01
N ILE A 46 -15.69 19.86 1.29
CA ILE A 46 -16.38 20.77 2.23
C ILE A 46 -15.35 21.85 2.55
N ASP A 47 -15.42 22.94 1.79
CA ASP A 47 -14.74 24.18 2.16
C ASP A 47 -15.37 24.68 3.45
N ASN A 48 -14.64 24.54 4.57
CA ASN A 48 -14.98 25.10 5.88
C ASN A 48 -14.69 26.60 5.93
N THR A 49 -15.15 27.36 4.94
CA THR A 49 -15.14 28.82 5.01
C THR A 49 -16.57 29.29 5.18
N ASN A 50 -16.85 29.73 6.42
CA ASN A 50 -18.03 30.49 6.79
C ASN A 50 -18.42 31.49 5.70
N ASP A 51 -19.66 31.42 5.22
CA ASP A 51 -20.37 32.62 4.83
C ASP A 51 -21.87 32.50 5.11
N LEU A 52 -22.31 33.34 6.03
CA LEU A 52 -23.66 33.50 6.52
C LEU A 52 -24.48 34.33 5.52
N THR A 53 -25.25 33.73 4.62
CA THR A 53 -26.38 34.44 3.97
C THR A 53 -27.57 33.52 3.65
N ARG A 54 -28.54 33.51 4.58
CA ARG A 54 -29.98 33.76 4.40
C ARG A 54 -30.68 33.27 3.10
N SER A 55 -31.51 32.22 3.27
CA SER A 55 -32.78 31.91 2.62
C SER A 55 -33.13 32.55 1.25
N GLN A 56 -33.12 31.76 0.17
CA GLN A 56 -34.08 31.91 -0.95
C GLN A 56 -34.45 30.56 -1.58
N GLN A 57 -35.75 30.36 -1.81
CA GLN A 57 -36.32 29.18 -2.49
C GLN A 57 -35.89 29.16 -3.96
N SER A 58 -35.13 28.16 -4.38
CA SER A 58 -34.70 28.00 -5.77
C SER A 58 -35.81 27.40 -6.64
N ARG A 59 -36.51 28.24 -7.40
CA ARG A 59 -37.30 27.81 -8.57
C ARG A 59 -36.37 27.15 -9.58
N ARG A 60 -36.70 25.93 -10.00
CA ARG A 60 -35.96 25.11 -10.97
C ARG A 60 -35.87 25.83 -12.33
N ARG A 61 -34.79 26.56 -12.60
CA ARG A 61 -34.50 27.07 -13.95
C ARG A 61 -34.05 25.91 -14.83
N LYS A 62 -34.73 25.73 -15.96
CA LYS A 62 -34.30 24.85 -17.05
C LYS A 62 -33.04 25.47 -17.66
N ILE A 63 -31.87 24.92 -17.35
CA ILE A 63 -30.60 25.34 -17.94
C ILE A 63 -30.62 24.89 -19.39
N THR A 64 -30.88 25.83 -20.30
CA THR A 64 -30.57 25.69 -21.71
C THR A 64 -29.06 25.55 -21.84
N SER A 65 -28.62 24.44 -22.44
CA SER A 65 -27.22 24.09 -22.68
C SER A 65 -26.55 25.08 -23.64
N SER A 66 -26.14 26.23 -23.12
CA SER A 66 -25.30 27.19 -23.82
C SER A 66 -23.83 26.81 -23.63
N GLY A 67 -23.25 26.12 -24.62
CA GLY A 67 -21.89 26.32 -25.12
C GLY A 67 -20.74 26.49 -24.12
N GLN A 68 -20.74 25.82 -22.96
CA GLN A 68 -19.54 25.80 -22.14
C GLN A 68 -18.55 24.83 -22.78
N HIS A 69 -17.45 25.37 -23.30
CA HIS A 69 -16.24 24.63 -23.64
C HIS A 69 -16.03 23.51 -22.63
N LYS A 70 -16.22 22.25 -23.05
CA LYS A 70 -15.86 21.08 -22.25
C LYS A 70 -14.41 21.28 -21.84
N LYS A 71 -14.13 21.68 -20.59
CA LYS A 71 -12.78 21.74 -20.04
C LYS A 71 -12.18 20.37 -20.34
N LYS A 72 -11.24 20.29 -21.30
CA LYS A 72 -10.66 19.02 -21.74
C LYS A 72 -10.17 18.33 -20.47
N SER A 73 -10.76 17.19 -20.15
CA SER A 73 -10.30 16.38 -19.02
C SER A 73 -8.83 16.09 -19.29
N ARG A 74 -7.93 16.68 -18.49
CA ARG A 74 -6.47 16.52 -18.62
C ARG A 74 -6.04 15.15 -18.07
N VAL A 75 -6.82 14.12 -18.38
CA VAL A 75 -6.52 12.74 -18.03
C VAL A 75 -5.45 12.27 -18.98
N LEU A 76 -4.32 11.85 -18.43
CA LEU A 76 -3.14 11.45 -19.17
C LEU A 76 -3.19 9.94 -19.36
N TYR A 77 -3.17 9.51 -20.62
CA TYR A 77 -3.33 8.12 -20.99
C TYR A 77 -2.00 7.45 -21.35
N GLY A 78 -1.97 6.12 -21.24
CA GLY A 78 -0.85 5.33 -21.75
C GLY A 78 0.42 5.50 -20.91
N ASN A 79 1.55 5.82 -21.55
CA ASN A 79 2.83 5.89 -20.83
C ASN A 79 2.90 7.06 -19.84
N GLU A 80 2.29 8.20 -20.17
CA GLU A 80 2.22 9.35 -19.27
C GLU A 80 1.36 9.05 -18.05
N GLY A 81 0.23 8.37 -18.26
CA GLY A 81 -0.62 7.84 -17.18
C GLY A 81 0.13 6.88 -16.25
N LYS A 82 0.90 5.94 -16.83
CA LYS A 82 1.75 5.01 -16.05
C LYS A 82 2.81 5.75 -15.22
N ILE A 83 3.47 6.76 -15.77
CA ILE A 83 4.49 7.54 -15.05
C ILE A 83 3.85 8.26 -13.87
N ILE A 84 2.68 8.87 -14.07
CA ILE A 84 1.95 9.56 -13.00
C ILE A 84 1.50 8.60 -11.92
N PHE A 85 1.03 7.42 -12.32
CA PHE A 85 0.69 6.35 -11.39
C PHE A 85 1.90 5.92 -10.55
N LEU A 86 3.07 5.67 -11.16
CA LEU A 86 4.28 5.29 -10.42
C LEU A 86 4.79 6.41 -9.50
N ARG A 87 4.72 7.68 -9.93
CA ARG A 87 5.05 8.84 -9.09
C ARG A 87 4.12 8.94 -7.88
N SER A 88 2.83 8.69 -8.10
CA SER A 88 1.81 8.68 -7.05
C SER A 88 2.03 7.54 -6.06
N PHE A 89 2.37 6.36 -6.56
CA PHE A 89 2.74 5.19 -5.75
C PHE A 89 3.98 5.48 -4.90
N GLN A 90 5.02 6.09 -5.49
CA GLN A 90 6.22 6.51 -4.78
C GLN A 90 5.90 7.53 -3.67
N GLN A 91 5.00 8.48 -3.92
CA GLN A 91 4.59 9.46 -2.92
C GLN A 91 3.88 8.80 -1.73
N ILE A 92 3.01 7.82 -2.00
CA ILE A 92 2.35 7.03 -0.95
C ILE A 92 3.39 6.26 -0.14
N LEU A 93 4.28 5.53 -0.81
CA LEU A 93 5.34 4.74 -0.16
C LEU A 93 6.21 5.61 0.76
N ARG A 94 6.65 6.78 0.27
CA ARG A 94 7.43 7.74 1.06
C ARG A 94 6.67 8.20 2.31
N THR A 95 5.38 8.47 2.16
CA THR A 95 4.54 8.92 3.27
C THR A 95 4.37 7.80 4.31
N GLN A 96 4.11 6.56 3.88
CA GLN A 96 4.02 5.41 4.78
C GLN A 96 5.32 5.16 5.55
N SER A 97 6.48 5.21 4.87
CA SER A 97 7.78 5.11 5.54
C SER A 97 8.01 6.24 6.55
N TRP A 98 7.60 7.47 6.20
CA TRP A 98 7.70 8.62 7.10
C TRP A 98 6.86 8.41 8.37
N TYR A 99 5.62 7.93 8.24
CA TYR A 99 4.78 7.61 9.39
C TYR A 99 5.40 6.50 10.25
N LEU A 100 5.96 5.46 9.65
CA LEU A 100 6.66 4.40 10.38
C LEU A 100 7.83 4.92 11.23
N ILE A 101 8.64 5.83 10.67
CA ILE A 101 9.76 6.47 11.39
C ILE A 101 9.26 7.30 12.57
N HIS A 102 8.26 8.17 12.34
CA HIS A 102 7.84 9.15 13.35
C HIS A 102 6.91 8.58 14.42
N THR A 103 6.14 7.54 14.11
CA THR A 103 5.18 6.94 15.06
C THR A 103 5.81 5.84 15.93
N HIS A 104 6.84 5.15 15.42
CA HIS A 104 7.48 4.01 16.12
C HIS A 104 8.95 4.24 16.49
N GLY A 105 9.48 5.46 16.28
CA GLY A 105 10.86 5.79 16.64
C GLY A 105 11.90 4.99 15.86
N ILE A 106 11.54 4.50 14.67
CA ILE A 106 12.45 3.72 13.82
C ILE A 106 13.53 4.65 13.28
N THR A 107 14.75 4.16 13.16
CA THR A 107 15.87 4.90 12.58
C THR A 107 15.57 5.40 11.16
N ASN A 108 16.12 6.56 10.81
CA ASN A 108 16.03 7.15 9.46
C ASN A 108 16.62 6.26 8.34
N GLU A 109 17.33 5.19 8.71
CA GLU A 109 17.78 4.15 7.79
C GLU A 109 16.63 3.48 7.04
N LEU A 110 15.41 3.46 7.60
CA LEU A 110 14.22 2.86 6.95
C LEU A 110 13.92 3.49 5.61
N GLU A 111 14.03 4.81 5.50
CA GLU A 111 13.80 5.49 4.24
C GLU A 111 14.82 5.07 3.18
N HIS A 112 16.08 4.89 3.56
CA HIS A 112 17.15 4.46 2.66
C HIS A 112 16.93 3.02 2.19
N ALA A 113 16.60 2.11 3.11
CA ALA A 113 16.30 0.72 2.79
C ALA A 113 15.11 0.60 1.83
N VAL A 114 13.99 1.26 2.15
CA VAL A 114 12.77 1.26 1.31
C VAL A 114 13.05 1.87 -0.06
N ARG A 115 13.80 2.98 -0.13
CA ARG A 115 14.20 3.62 -1.39
C ARG A 115 15.03 2.69 -2.27
N ASN A 116 15.98 1.96 -1.69
CA ASN A 116 16.81 1.02 -2.42
C ASN A 116 16.01 -0.18 -2.94
N ILE A 117 15.10 -0.72 -2.13
CA ILE A 117 14.18 -1.79 -2.54
C ILE A 117 13.28 -1.29 -3.69
N TRP A 118 12.71 -0.09 -3.56
CA TRP A 118 11.86 0.51 -4.58
C TRP A 118 12.58 0.70 -5.92
N LYS A 119 13.86 1.11 -5.91
CA LYS A 119 14.67 1.22 -7.15
C LYS A 119 14.79 -0.13 -7.86
N HIS A 120 15.13 -1.19 -7.14
CA HIS A 120 15.23 -2.54 -7.72
C HIS A 120 13.86 -3.03 -8.19
N TYR A 121 12.81 -2.75 -7.42
CA TYR A 121 11.43 -3.07 -7.80
C TYR A 121 11.00 -2.35 -9.08
N LEU A 122 11.41 -1.10 -9.28
CA LEU A 122 11.17 -0.36 -10.52
C LEU A 122 11.93 -0.94 -11.70
N ILE A 123 13.19 -1.33 -11.54
CA ILE A 123 13.96 -1.97 -12.61
C ILE A 123 13.29 -3.28 -13.02
N LEU A 124 12.83 -4.08 -12.05
CA LEU A 124 12.04 -5.28 -12.27
C LEU A 124 10.71 -4.98 -13.00
N LEU A 125 10.03 -3.89 -12.66
CA LEU A 125 8.81 -3.47 -13.35
C LEU A 125 9.10 -3.05 -14.80
N LEU A 126 10.16 -2.30 -15.03
CA LEU A 126 10.55 -1.77 -16.34
C LEU A 126 11.09 -2.85 -17.29
N SER A 127 11.72 -3.90 -16.75
CA SER A 127 12.14 -5.07 -17.54
C SER A 127 10.97 -5.90 -18.04
N ASN A 128 9.76 -5.72 -17.49
CA ASN A 128 8.56 -6.32 -18.05
C ASN A 128 8.18 -5.67 -19.39
N LYS A 129 7.71 -6.52 -20.32
CA LYS A 129 7.22 -6.14 -21.66
C LYS A 129 6.13 -5.04 -21.67
N LEU A 130 5.48 -4.75 -20.53
CA LEU A 130 4.46 -3.70 -20.37
C LEU A 130 5.02 -2.27 -20.49
N PHE A 131 6.30 -2.06 -20.20
CA PHE A 131 6.99 -0.77 -20.30
C PHE A 131 7.94 -0.70 -21.51
N TYR A 132 8.29 -1.85 -22.09
CA TYR A 132 9.29 -1.96 -23.18
C TYR A 132 8.82 -1.46 -24.55
N LYS A 133 7.56 -1.06 -24.74
CA LYS A 133 7.09 -0.62 -26.06
C LYS A 133 7.80 0.61 -26.62
N ASN A 134 8.53 1.42 -25.83
CA ASN A 134 9.25 2.61 -26.33
C ASN A 134 10.58 2.92 -25.58
N ALA A 135 11.41 1.91 -25.29
CA ALA A 135 12.78 2.15 -24.78
C ALA A 135 13.76 2.77 -25.81
N LYS A 136 13.29 3.20 -26.99
CA LYS A 136 14.12 3.92 -27.98
C LYS A 136 14.40 5.38 -27.61
N ASN A 137 13.68 5.98 -26.65
CA ASN A 137 13.86 7.40 -26.28
C ASN A 137 14.51 7.65 -24.91
N ILE A 138 14.89 6.61 -24.15
CA ILE A 138 15.53 6.76 -22.83
C ILE A 138 17.04 7.07 -22.95
N ASN A 139 17.64 6.79 -24.11
CA ASN A 139 19.08 6.95 -24.36
C ASN A 139 19.58 8.41 -24.45
N LYS A 140 18.72 9.42 -24.23
CA LYS A 140 19.13 10.84 -24.35
C LYS A 140 19.56 11.49 -23.02
N TYR A 141 19.38 10.83 -21.87
CA TYR A 141 19.67 11.42 -20.55
C TYR A 141 20.38 10.50 -19.54
N GLN A 142 21.00 9.40 -19.98
CA GLN A 142 21.91 8.64 -19.11
C GLN A 142 23.36 8.96 -19.48
N ASN A 143 23.89 9.97 -18.80
CA ASN A 143 25.34 10.14 -18.69
C ASN A 143 25.95 8.87 -18.06
N LYS A 144 27.04 8.44 -18.69
CA LYS A 144 27.88 7.28 -18.39
C LYS A 144 28.05 7.03 -16.89
N SER A 145 27.60 5.87 -16.41
CA SER A 145 28.44 4.81 -15.84
C SER A 145 27.63 3.77 -15.06
N ILE A 146 28.05 2.50 -15.19
CA ILE A 146 27.61 1.31 -14.44
C ILE A 146 26.26 0.71 -14.84
N ILE A 147 26.09 0.26 -16.08
CA ILE A 147 25.14 -0.82 -16.38
C ILE A 147 25.81 -1.79 -17.35
N GLY A 148 26.06 -3.01 -16.86
CA GLY A 148 26.53 -4.13 -17.66
C GLY A 148 25.53 -4.48 -18.77
N ASN A 149 26.05 -5.19 -19.77
CA ASN A 149 25.41 -5.56 -21.03
C ASN A 149 23.86 -5.67 -20.99
N PRO A 150 23.11 -4.90 -21.79
CA PRO A 150 21.64 -4.85 -21.77
C PRO A 150 20.97 -6.15 -22.25
N ASN A 151 21.74 -7.14 -22.70
CA ASN A 151 21.23 -8.37 -23.31
C ASN A 151 21.01 -9.53 -22.31
N ASN A 152 21.37 -9.37 -21.04
CA ASN A 152 21.20 -10.40 -20.00
C ASN A 152 20.03 -10.11 -19.03
N ILE A 153 19.04 -9.33 -19.44
CA ILE A 153 17.83 -9.11 -18.64
C ILE A 153 16.85 -10.24 -18.98
N ILE A 154 16.88 -11.30 -18.19
CA ILE A 154 15.89 -12.38 -18.25
C ILE A 154 14.50 -11.73 -18.12
N PRO A 155 13.60 -11.89 -19.10
CA PRO A 155 12.31 -11.21 -19.09
C PRO A 155 11.47 -11.76 -17.94
N TYR A 156 11.36 -10.98 -16.87
CA TYR A 156 10.45 -11.27 -15.77
C TYR A 156 9.00 -11.24 -16.29
N LYS A 157 8.16 -12.12 -15.73
CA LYS A 157 6.75 -12.32 -16.14
C LYS A 157 5.79 -11.69 -15.11
N THR A 158 6.01 -10.47 -14.63
CA THR A 158 4.90 -9.73 -14.01
C THR A 158 4.13 -8.96 -15.08
N LYS A 159 3.13 -9.64 -15.66
CA LYS A 159 2.13 -9.02 -16.55
C LYS A 159 1.22 -8.01 -15.84
N LYS A 160 1.49 -7.61 -14.59
CA LYS A 160 0.55 -6.87 -13.73
C LYS A 160 1.21 -5.60 -13.20
N LEU A 161 0.43 -4.52 -13.15
CA LEU A 161 0.82 -3.28 -12.48
C LEU A 161 0.96 -3.51 -10.97
N PRO A 162 1.82 -2.71 -10.30
CA PRO A 162 1.93 -2.79 -8.85
C PRO A 162 0.60 -2.42 -8.20
N LYS A 163 0.25 -3.13 -7.14
CA LYS A 163 -0.95 -2.89 -6.35
C LYS A 163 -0.57 -2.11 -5.10
N LEU A 164 -1.53 -1.39 -4.51
CA LEU A 164 -1.26 -0.66 -3.28
C LEU A 164 -0.72 -1.56 -2.16
N ILE A 165 -1.14 -2.82 -2.06
CA ILE A 165 -0.61 -3.78 -1.08
C ILE A 165 0.91 -3.99 -1.20
N ASP A 166 1.48 -3.82 -2.39
CA ASP A 166 2.92 -3.94 -2.63
C ASP A 166 3.70 -2.84 -1.89
N THR A 167 3.08 -1.68 -1.61
CA THR A 167 3.70 -0.62 -0.78
C THR A 167 4.02 -1.11 0.62
N ILE A 168 3.10 -1.84 1.23
CA ILE A 168 3.24 -2.39 2.58
C ILE A 168 4.26 -3.52 2.57
N GLY A 169 4.24 -4.39 1.55
CA GLY A 169 5.25 -5.43 1.39
C GLY A 169 6.67 -4.86 1.25
N ILE A 170 6.83 -3.79 0.49
CA ILE A 170 8.12 -3.08 0.36
C ILE A 170 8.54 -2.43 1.69
N CYS A 171 7.61 -1.83 2.43
CA CYS A 171 7.91 -1.28 3.76
C CYS A 171 8.38 -2.37 4.72
N TYR A 172 7.71 -3.52 4.72
CA TYR A 172 8.12 -4.68 5.52
C TYR A 172 9.51 -5.19 5.15
N LEU A 173 9.83 -5.30 3.85
CA LEU A 173 11.18 -5.67 3.41
C LEU A 173 12.23 -4.65 3.85
N GLY A 174 11.89 -3.36 3.90
CA GLY A 174 12.74 -2.31 4.45
C GLY A 174 13.00 -2.51 5.95
N LEU A 175 11.96 -2.82 6.71
CA LEU A 175 12.05 -3.12 8.15
C LEU A 175 12.90 -4.37 8.41
N LEU A 176 12.72 -5.41 7.59
CA LEU A 176 13.50 -6.63 7.64
C LEU A 176 14.98 -6.35 7.37
N ASN A 177 15.30 -5.50 6.40
CA ASN A 177 16.68 -5.11 6.08
C ASN A 177 17.40 -4.40 7.24
N ILE A 178 16.66 -3.67 8.08
CA ILE A 178 17.20 -2.98 9.26
C ILE A 178 17.14 -3.86 10.51
N ARG A 179 16.67 -5.10 10.37
CA ARG A 179 16.48 -6.05 11.48
C ARG A 179 15.54 -5.50 12.57
N SER A 180 14.51 -4.75 12.18
CA SER A 180 13.48 -4.28 13.10
C SER A 180 12.67 -5.44 13.69
N SER A 181 12.09 -5.23 14.87
CA SER A 181 11.21 -6.19 15.57
C SER A 181 9.75 -6.12 15.13
N ILE A 182 9.40 -5.24 14.20
CA ILE A 182 8.01 -5.05 13.73
C ILE A 182 7.61 -6.18 12.80
N THR A 183 6.51 -6.84 13.13
CA THR A 183 5.96 -7.96 12.35
C THR A 183 4.92 -7.50 11.32
N ILE A 184 4.53 -8.39 10.38
CA ILE A 184 3.43 -8.08 9.45
C ILE A 184 2.10 -7.89 10.22
N SER A 185 1.90 -8.61 11.33
CA SER A 185 0.73 -8.43 12.19
C SER A 185 0.66 -7.00 12.72
N ASP A 186 1.79 -6.48 13.22
CA ASP A 186 1.88 -5.11 13.69
C ASP A 186 1.58 -4.13 12.56
N LEU A 187 2.18 -4.29 11.38
CA LEU A 187 1.87 -3.46 10.21
C LEU A 187 0.38 -3.47 9.86
N CYS A 188 -0.27 -4.63 9.88
CA CYS A 188 -1.72 -4.74 9.67
C CYS A 188 -2.50 -3.95 10.74
N ASN A 189 -2.09 -4.03 12.00
CA ASN A 189 -2.71 -3.28 13.10
C ASN A 189 -2.46 -1.77 12.99
N LEU A 190 -1.29 -1.36 12.49
CA LEU A 190 -0.96 0.04 12.24
C LEU A 190 -1.77 0.64 11.08
N MET A 191 -2.09 -0.16 10.08
CA MET A 191 -3.02 0.23 9.03
C MET A 191 -4.45 0.38 9.57
N LYS A 192 -4.93 -0.59 10.36
CA LYS A 192 -6.28 -0.56 10.94
C LYS A 192 -6.46 0.60 11.92
N SER A 193 -5.45 0.89 12.73
CA SER A 193 -5.45 2.03 13.66
C SER A 193 -5.25 3.40 12.97
N GLY A 194 -5.05 3.43 11.65
CA GLY A 194 -4.88 4.67 10.89
C GLY A 194 -3.52 5.35 11.07
N LYS A 195 -2.57 4.74 11.79
CA LYS A 195 -1.21 5.25 11.96
C LYS A 195 -0.41 5.22 10.66
N ILE A 196 -0.68 4.22 9.80
CA ILE A 196 -0.13 4.14 8.45
C ILE A 196 -1.25 4.39 7.45
N PRO A 197 -1.12 5.38 6.55
CA PRO A 197 -2.17 5.68 5.61
C PRO A 197 -2.24 4.61 4.51
N TYR A 198 -3.37 3.90 4.47
CA TYR A 198 -3.64 2.87 3.44
C TYR A 198 -5.01 3.07 2.79
N MET A 199 -6.11 3.15 3.55
CA MET A 199 -7.46 3.34 2.98
C MET A 199 -7.60 4.66 2.22
N LYS A 200 -7.12 5.73 2.82
CA LYS A 200 -7.12 7.08 2.24
C LYS A 200 -5.82 7.40 1.49
N ALA A 201 -5.11 6.41 0.94
CA ALA A 201 -3.83 6.65 0.25
C ALA A 201 -3.96 7.65 -0.92
N LEU A 202 -5.11 7.67 -1.60
CA LEU A 202 -5.39 8.62 -2.67
C LEU A 202 -5.39 10.09 -2.20
N PHE A 203 -5.71 10.35 -0.93
CA PHE A 203 -5.74 11.70 -0.34
C PHE A 203 -4.35 12.30 -0.15
N ILE A 204 -3.31 11.47 -0.03
CA ILE A 204 -1.91 11.90 0.03
C ILE A 204 -1.49 12.59 -1.27
N ILE A 205 -2.10 12.21 -2.39
CA ILE A 205 -1.75 12.71 -3.71
C ILE A 205 -2.46 14.05 -3.97
N PRO A 206 -1.75 15.09 -4.46
CA PRO A 206 -2.35 16.37 -4.81
C PRO A 206 -3.54 16.23 -5.77
N THR A 207 -4.56 17.07 -5.58
CA THR A 207 -5.82 17.01 -6.35
C THR A 207 -5.60 17.20 -7.86
N GLN A 208 -4.63 18.03 -8.26
CA GLN A 208 -4.31 18.20 -9.69
C GLN A 208 -3.81 16.90 -10.32
N VAL A 209 -2.94 16.17 -9.61
CA VAL A 209 -2.37 14.90 -10.08
C VAL A 209 -3.44 13.82 -10.09
N ARG A 210 -4.29 13.77 -9.05
CA ARG A 210 -5.42 12.84 -8.97
C ARG A 210 -6.38 12.98 -10.15
N LYS A 211 -6.77 14.22 -10.49
CA LYS A 211 -7.66 14.52 -11.63
C LYS A 211 -7.02 14.18 -12.99
N SER A 212 -5.69 14.18 -13.08
CA SER A 212 -4.96 13.82 -14.31
C SER A 212 -4.78 12.32 -14.50
N MET A 213 -5.03 11.51 -13.48
CA MET A 213 -4.80 10.08 -13.51
C MET A 213 -5.99 9.32 -14.13
N GLU A 214 -5.71 8.26 -14.89
CA GLU A 214 -6.76 7.39 -15.43
C GLU A 214 -7.59 6.73 -14.30
N PRO A 215 -8.91 6.52 -14.49
CA PRO A 215 -9.78 5.93 -13.47
C PRO A 215 -9.30 4.57 -12.95
N GLN A 216 -8.72 3.73 -13.83
CA GLN A 216 -8.18 2.43 -13.45
C GLN A 216 -7.07 2.51 -12.39
N TYR A 217 -6.24 3.55 -12.47
CA TYR A 217 -5.15 3.77 -11.52
C TYR A 217 -5.64 4.40 -10.22
N GLN A 218 -6.68 5.25 -10.30
CA GLN A 218 -7.33 5.78 -9.09
C GLN A 218 -7.93 4.64 -8.27
N ILE A 219 -8.66 3.71 -8.90
CA ILE A 219 -9.24 2.53 -8.26
C ILE A 219 -8.13 1.65 -7.64
N ALA A 220 -7.02 1.46 -8.34
CA ALA A 220 -5.90 0.66 -7.83
C ALA A 220 -5.22 1.25 -6.58
N LEU A 221 -5.31 2.57 -6.38
CA LEU A 221 -4.76 3.30 -5.23
C LEU A 221 -5.80 3.57 -4.13
N SER A 222 -7.08 3.25 -4.36
CA SER A 222 -8.17 3.37 -3.39
C SER A 222 -8.69 1.99 -3.00
N PRO A 223 -8.08 1.32 -2.01
CA PRO A 223 -8.54 0.02 -1.55
C PRO A 223 -9.86 0.17 -0.81
N THR A 224 -10.73 -0.83 -0.94
CA THR A 224 -12.03 -0.87 -0.26
C THR A 224 -12.00 -1.68 1.03
N ILE A 225 -11.01 -2.58 1.16
CA ILE A 225 -10.90 -3.54 2.27
C ILE A 225 -9.46 -3.60 2.74
N PHE A 226 -9.26 -3.73 4.06
CA PHE A 226 -7.94 -3.96 4.62
C PHE A 226 -7.38 -5.31 4.16
N PRO A 227 -6.12 -5.38 3.72
CA PRO A 227 -5.52 -6.63 3.35
C PRO A 227 -5.45 -7.55 4.58
N SER A 228 -5.76 -8.83 4.36
CA SER A 228 -5.47 -9.86 5.35
C SER A 228 -3.96 -10.05 5.47
N TYR A 229 -3.51 -10.48 6.66
CA TYR A 229 -2.12 -10.86 6.93
C TYR A 229 -1.54 -11.75 5.84
N GLU A 230 -2.26 -12.81 5.45
CA GLU A 230 -1.83 -13.76 4.41
C GLU A 230 -1.60 -13.08 3.05
N LYS A 231 -2.45 -12.11 2.71
CA LYS A 231 -2.32 -11.37 1.44
C LYS A 231 -1.06 -10.51 1.43
N VAL A 232 -0.76 -9.85 2.55
CA VAL A 232 0.47 -9.05 2.68
C VAL A 232 1.69 -9.97 2.59
N LEU A 233 1.66 -11.10 3.30
CA LEU A 233 2.74 -12.07 3.27
C LEU A 233 2.99 -12.64 1.87
N ASN A 234 1.94 -13.06 1.17
CA ASN A 234 2.04 -13.60 -0.20
C ASN A 234 2.62 -12.57 -1.18
N VAL A 235 2.25 -11.30 -1.02
CA VAL A 235 2.80 -10.21 -1.81
C VAL A 235 4.27 -10.00 -1.51
N THR A 236 4.65 -9.90 -0.23
CA THR A 236 6.05 -9.80 0.19
C THR A 236 6.88 -10.96 -0.38
N TYR A 237 6.38 -12.20 -0.28
CA TYR A 237 7.03 -13.37 -0.83
C TYR A 237 7.21 -13.27 -2.34
N SER A 238 6.18 -12.83 -3.07
CA SER A 238 6.27 -12.65 -4.52
C SER A 238 7.37 -11.66 -4.92
N ILE A 239 7.55 -10.59 -4.13
CA ILE A 239 8.60 -9.58 -4.36
C ILE A 239 9.98 -10.17 -4.06
N VAL A 240 10.13 -10.89 -2.95
CA VAL A 240 11.39 -11.55 -2.58
C VAL A 240 11.82 -12.58 -3.62
N SER A 241 10.89 -13.44 -4.06
CA SER A 241 11.14 -14.42 -5.12
C SER A 241 11.56 -13.73 -6.41
N ALA A 242 10.88 -12.63 -6.79
CA ALA A 242 11.25 -11.85 -7.97
C ALA A 242 12.69 -11.30 -7.91
N PHE A 243 13.09 -10.80 -6.74
CA PHE A 243 14.43 -10.29 -6.52
C PHE A 243 15.49 -11.37 -6.51
N TYR A 244 15.18 -12.54 -5.96
CA TYR A 244 16.08 -13.67 -6.00
C TYR A 244 16.28 -14.20 -7.43
N ASP A 245 15.20 -14.27 -8.21
CA ASP A 245 15.29 -14.73 -9.60
C ASP A 245 16.09 -13.78 -10.47
N SER A 246 15.85 -12.47 -10.32
CA SER A 246 16.41 -11.43 -11.20
C SER A 246 17.81 -10.96 -10.78
N TYR A 247 18.04 -10.81 -9.47
CA TYR A 247 19.25 -10.18 -8.93
C TYR A 247 20.03 -11.09 -7.97
N LYS A 248 19.51 -12.27 -7.63
CA LYS A 248 20.08 -13.17 -6.60
C LYS A 248 20.24 -12.47 -5.24
N ILE A 249 19.42 -11.46 -4.96
CA ILE A 249 19.40 -10.77 -3.66
C ILE A 249 18.76 -11.70 -2.63
N ILE A 250 19.42 -11.84 -1.47
CA ILE A 250 18.93 -12.59 -0.32
C ILE A 250 18.61 -11.58 0.78
N PHE A 251 17.38 -11.64 1.30
CA PHE A 251 16.98 -10.79 2.43
C PHE A 251 17.43 -11.40 3.75
N PRO A 252 17.78 -10.57 4.74
CA PRO A 252 18.20 -11.06 6.05
C PRO A 252 17.10 -11.87 6.74
N PRO A 253 17.46 -12.81 7.64
CA PRO A 253 16.49 -13.58 8.41
C PRO A 253 15.76 -12.70 9.43
N LEU A 254 14.60 -13.16 9.89
CA LEU A 254 13.81 -12.45 10.90
C LEU A 254 14.61 -12.23 12.18
N ASN A 255 14.33 -11.11 12.85
CA ASN A 255 14.94 -10.81 14.14
C ASN A 255 14.17 -11.51 15.27
N VAL A 256 14.41 -12.80 15.42
CA VAL A 256 13.62 -13.70 16.28
C VAL A 256 13.63 -13.25 17.75
N TYR A 257 14.80 -12.87 18.28
CA TYR A 257 14.92 -12.55 19.72
C TYR A 257 14.06 -11.34 20.13
N PRO A 258 14.15 -10.15 19.49
CA PRO A 258 13.31 -9.02 19.87
C PRO A 258 11.81 -9.26 19.63
N ILE A 259 11.46 -10.04 18.60
CA ILE A 259 10.07 -10.43 18.34
C ILE A 259 9.55 -11.30 19.49
N LEU A 260 10.30 -12.32 19.92
CA LEU A 260 9.92 -13.18 21.03
C LEU A 260 9.81 -12.39 22.35
N VAL A 261 10.77 -11.50 22.62
CA VAL A 261 10.71 -10.62 23.80
C VAL A 261 9.44 -9.77 23.77
N SER A 262 9.10 -9.18 22.61
CA SER A 262 7.87 -8.41 22.48
C SER A 262 6.62 -9.25 22.73
N TYR A 263 6.57 -10.49 22.25
CA TYR A 263 5.43 -11.38 22.50
C TYR A 263 5.32 -11.81 23.96
N ILE A 264 6.44 -12.16 24.60
CA ILE A 264 6.48 -12.55 26.01
C ILE A 264 6.03 -11.39 26.90
N GLN A 265 6.48 -10.17 26.61
CA GLN A 265 6.03 -8.97 27.30
C GLN A 265 4.54 -8.71 27.09
N ASN A 266 4.05 -8.80 25.85
CA ASN A 266 2.63 -8.62 25.54
C ASN A 266 1.73 -9.67 26.23
N LEU A 267 2.25 -10.87 26.48
CA LEU A 267 1.55 -11.96 27.17
C LEU A 267 1.83 -12.02 28.68
N CYS A 268 2.65 -11.11 29.22
CA CYS A 268 3.08 -11.11 30.62
C CYS A 268 3.72 -12.44 31.08
N LEU A 269 4.46 -13.08 30.18
CA LEU A 269 5.12 -14.35 30.42
C LEU A 269 6.54 -14.17 30.99
N PRO A 270 7.11 -15.17 31.69
CA PRO A 270 8.49 -15.15 32.15
C PRO A 270 9.49 -15.19 30.97
N LEU A 271 10.60 -14.44 31.09
CA LEU A 271 11.63 -14.31 30.04
C LEU A 271 12.38 -15.63 29.78
N GLU A 272 12.38 -16.54 30.75
CA GLU A 272 12.99 -17.86 30.67
C GLU A 272 12.38 -18.71 29.55
N LEU A 273 11.15 -18.41 29.11
CA LEU A 273 10.47 -19.11 28.01
C LEU A 273 11.08 -18.87 26.62
N ILE A 274 12.03 -17.93 26.47
CA ILE A 274 12.74 -17.72 25.21
C ILE A 274 13.55 -18.97 24.80
N LEU A 275 14.26 -19.60 25.74
CA LEU A 275 15.10 -20.77 25.43
C LEU A 275 14.25 -22.01 25.09
N PRO A 276 13.21 -22.37 25.87
CA PRO A 276 12.28 -23.44 25.53
C PRO A 276 11.59 -23.23 24.17
N THR A 277 11.16 -22.01 23.85
CA THR A 277 10.50 -21.73 22.56
C THR A 277 11.43 -21.93 21.37
N LEU A 278 12.70 -21.50 21.48
CA LEU A 278 13.71 -21.76 20.45
C LEU A 278 14.06 -23.25 20.33
N LYS A 279 14.16 -23.96 21.46
CA LYS A 279 14.41 -25.41 21.48
C LYS A 279 13.27 -26.19 20.83
N LEU A 280 12.03 -25.81 21.12
CA LEU A 280 10.83 -26.38 20.50
C LEU A 280 10.82 -26.09 19.00
N ALA A 281 11.11 -24.87 18.58
CA ALA A 281 11.21 -24.53 17.16
C ALA A 281 12.25 -25.39 16.43
N TYR A 282 13.41 -25.63 17.05
CA TYR A 282 14.43 -26.53 16.51
C TYR A 282 13.91 -27.98 16.37
N GLN A 283 13.22 -28.51 17.38
CA GLN A 283 12.64 -29.86 17.34
C GLN A 283 11.55 -30.01 16.27
N LEU A 284 10.80 -28.94 16.01
CA LEU A 284 9.78 -28.90 14.96
C LEU A 284 10.36 -28.59 13.56
N ASN A 285 11.68 -28.51 13.40
CA ASN A 285 12.36 -28.12 12.15
C ASN A 285 11.89 -26.76 11.59
N ILE A 286 11.49 -25.85 12.48
CA ILE A 286 11.07 -24.49 12.14
C ILE A 286 12.33 -23.66 11.89
N THR A 287 12.52 -23.21 10.65
CA THR A 287 13.66 -22.35 10.30
C THR A 287 13.23 -20.90 10.17
N PHE A 288 13.85 -20.01 10.93
CA PHE A 288 13.60 -18.57 10.87
C PHE A 288 14.34 -17.85 9.72
N THR A 289 14.88 -18.62 8.77
CA THR A 289 15.71 -18.13 7.67
C THR A 289 14.90 -17.90 6.41
N ASN A 290 15.10 -16.76 5.77
CA ASN A 290 14.53 -16.44 4.46
C ASN A 290 15.33 -17.14 3.35
N LYS A 291 15.31 -18.48 3.30
CA LYS A 291 15.84 -19.22 2.15
C LYS A 291 14.77 -19.22 1.04
N PRO A 292 15.11 -18.80 -0.19
CA PRO A 292 14.21 -18.98 -1.32
C PRO A 292 14.11 -20.49 -1.60
N LEU A 293 12.96 -21.07 -1.25
CA LEU A 293 12.68 -22.49 -1.42
C LEU A 293 12.57 -22.78 -2.92
N LYS A 294 13.43 -23.68 -3.42
CA LYS A 294 13.38 -24.20 -4.80
C LYS A 294 12.30 -25.26 -4.99
N GLU A 295 11.54 -25.63 -3.96
CA GLU A 295 10.56 -26.71 -4.03
C GLU A 295 9.12 -26.19 -3.96
N PRO A 296 8.23 -26.65 -4.85
CA PRO A 296 6.88 -26.09 -5.03
C PRO A 296 5.87 -26.44 -3.93
N ASN A 297 6.25 -27.25 -2.92
CA ASN A 297 5.28 -27.90 -2.02
C ASN A 297 5.35 -27.47 -0.53
N SER A 298 6.10 -26.42 -0.17
CA SER A 298 6.10 -25.88 1.20
C SER A 298 6.17 -24.36 1.21
N ASN A 299 5.06 -23.72 0.80
CA ASN A 299 4.90 -22.26 0.76
C ASN A 299 4.85 -21.64 2.16
N VAL A 300 6.00 -21.38 2.79
CA VAL A 300 6.02 -20.81 4.14
C VAL A 300 7.23 -19.87 4.30
N MET A 301 6.98 -18.56 4.41
CA MET A 301 7.93 -17.61 4.99
C MET A 301 8.09 -17.93 6.48
N PRO A 302 9.15 -17.48 7.16
CA PRO A 302 9.35 -17.90 8.55
C PRO A 302 8.28 -17.35 9.51
N GLU A 303 7.54 -16.32 9.09
CA GLU A 303 6.34 -15.80 9.77
C GLU A 303 5.09 -16.69 9.58
N THR A 304 5.02 -17.53 8.53
CA THR A 304 3.94 -18.53 8.38
C THR A 304 4.20 -19.82 9.14
N ILE A 305 5.38 -20.02 9.71
CA ILE A 305 5.64 -21.17 10.58
C ILE A 305 5.00 -20.98 11.97
N MET A 306 4.66 -19.75 12.35
CA MET A 306 3.96 -19.45 13.60
C MET A 306 2.44 -19.62 13.55
N THR A 307 1.87 -19.82 12.36
CA THR A 307 0.45 -20.19 12.23
C THR A 307 0.36 -21.70 12.12
N TRP A 308 0.23 -22.35 13.27
CA TRP A 308 -0.09 -23.77 13.37
C TRP A 308 -1.32 -24.07 12.51
N LYS A 309 -1.13 -24.90 11.48
CA LYS A 309 -2.25 -25.60 10.86
C LYS A 309 -2.66 -26.71 11.83
N ILE A 310 -3.79 -26.50 12.50
CA ILE A 310 -4.58 -27.58 13.11
C ILE A 310 -5.30 -28.31 11.98
#